data_AF-A0A3B0PJI0-F1
#
_entry.id   AF-A0A3B0PJI0-F1
#
_cell.length_a   1.000
_cell.length_b   1.000
_cell.length_c   1.000
_cell.angle_alpha   90.00
_cell.angle_beta   90.00
_cell.angle_gamma   90.00
#
_symmetry.space_group_name_H-M   'P 1'
#
loop_
_entity.id
_entity.type
_entity.pdbx_description
1 polymer ?
#
loop_
_entity_poly.entity_id
_entity_poly.type
_entity_poly.pdbx_seq_one_letter_code
_entity_poly.pdbx_strand_id
1 'polypeptide(L)' 'MIRISKISEKGNVRSNNEDRVGYFINDHAYLGVLCDGMGGHKNGDYAASIAINVLSW' A
#
# COMPACT_ATOMS: atom_id res chain seq x y z
N MET A 1 -15.02 -18.62 3.22
CA MET A 1 -13.75 -18.45 2.47
C MET A 1 -13.51 -16.96 2.32
N ILE A 2 -12.41 -16.44 2.86
CA ILE A 2 -12.07 -15.01 2.73
C ILE A 2 -11.54 -14.79 1.30
N ARG A 3 -12.09 -13.79 0.61
CA ARG A 3 -11.62 -13.35 -0.71
C ARG A 3 -10.94 -12.00 -0.55
N ILE A 4 -9.70 -11.90 -1.01
CA ILE A 4 -8.91 -10.67 -0.94
C ILE A 4 -8.73 -10.14 -2.35
N SER A 5 -8.94 -8.83 -2.52
CA SER A 5 -8.63 -8.09 -3.73
C SER A 5 -7.86 -6.84 -3.32
N LYS A 6 -6.99 -6.35 -4.21
CA LYS A 6 -6.29 -5.08 -4.03
C LYS A 6 -6.36 -4.26 -5.30
N ILE A 7 -6.59 -2.96 -5.14
CA ILE A 7 -6.57 -1.96 -6.21
C ILE A 7 -6.00 -0.68 -5.62
N SER A 8 -5.25 0.06 -6.43
CA SER A 8 -4.79 1.39 -6.12
C SER A 8 -4.66 2.16 -7.43
N GLU A 9 -5.29 3.33 -7.48
CA GLU A 9 -5.36 4.15 -8.67
C GLU A 9 -4.93 5.58 -8.33
N LYS A 10 -4.15 6.20 -9.22
CA LYS A 10 -3.72 7.60 -9.10
C LYS A 10 -4.90 8.59 -9.04
N GLY A 11 -6.02 8.22 -9.66
CA GLY A 11 -7.10 9.13 -10.00
C GLY A 11 -6.70 10.16 -11.06
N ASN A 12 -7.48 11.23 -11.18
CA ASN A 12 -7.40 12.15 -12.32
C ASN A 12 -6.46 13.34 -12.11
N VAL A 13 -6.24 13.77 -10.86
CA VAL A 13 -5.61 15.07 -10.55
C VAL A 13 -4.11 14.95 -10.23
N ARG A 14 -3.70 13.88 -9.53
CA ARG A 14 -2.30 13.71 -9.10
C ARG A 14 -1.39 13.35 -10.28
N SER A 15 -0.12 13.70 -10.20
CA SER A 15 0.91 13.35 -11.19
C SER A 15 1.39 11.90 -11.03
N ASN A 16 1.52 11.43 -9.79
CA ASN A 16 1.94 10.09 -9.40
C ASN A 16 0.97 9.49 -8.38
N ASN A 17 0.94 8.16 -8.31
CA ASN A 17 0.20 7.44 -7.28
C ASN A 17 1.16 7.16 -6.12
N GLU A 18 0.94 7.85 -5.00
CA GLU A 18 1.75 7.71 -3.79
C GLU A 18 1.15 6.69 -2.81
N ASP A 19 0.00 6.09 -3.17
CA ASP A 19 -0.62 5.03 -2.40
C ASP A 19 0.03 3.68 -2.70
N ARG A 20 0.06 2.81 -1.70
CA ARG A 20 0.42 1.40 -1.83
C ARG A 20 -0.58 0.54 -1.06
N VAL A 21 -0.91 -0.61 -1.62
CA VAL A 21 -1.79 -1.61 -0.99
C VAL A 21 -1.14 -2.98 -1.05
N GLY A 22 -1.14 -3.67 0.09
CA GLY A 22 -0.53 -4.98 0.29
C GLY A 22 -1.44 -5.86 1.12
N TYR A 23 -1.21 -7.16 1.04
CA TYR A 23 -1.79 -8.11 1.97
C TYR A 23 -0.80 -9.23 2.23
N PHE A 24 -0.83 -9.76 3.45
CA PHE A 24 0.01 -10.86 3.91
C PHE A 24 -0.87 -11.88 4.62
N ILE A 25 -0.55 -13.16 4.45
CA ILE A 25 -1.36 -14.26 4.98
C ILE A 25 -0.39 -15.26 5.61
N ASN A 26 -0.69 -15.65 6.85
CA ASN A 26 -0.02 -16.76 7.52
C ASN A 26 -1.06 -17.69 8.15
N ASP A 27 -0.59 -18.74 8.83
CA ASP A 27 -1.45 -19.76 9.44
C ASP A 27 -2.39 -19.22 10.53
N HIS A 28 -2.14 -18.01 11.03
CA HIS A 28 -2.86 -17.41 12.15
C HIS A 28 -3.72 -16.22 11.74
N ALA A 29 -3.38 -15.52 10.64
CA ALA A 29 -3.98 -14.24 10.32
C ALA A 29 -3.91 -13.87 8.83
N TYR A 30 -4.85 -13.00 8.47
CA TYR A 30 -4.84 -12.21 7.24
C TYR A 30 -4.54 -10.76 7.63
N LEU A 31 -3.53 -10.16 7.03
CA LEU A 31 -3.13 -8.78 7.24
C LEU A 31 -3.35 -7.99 5.94
N GLY A 32 -4.27 -7.04 5.94
CA GLY A 32 -4.40 -6.05 4.87
C GLY A 32 -3.68 -4.76 5.26
N VAL A 33 -2.94 -4.17 4.34
CA VAL A 33 -2.16 -2.95 4.57
C VAL A 33 -2.46 -1.93 3.47
N LEU A 34 -2.76 -0.69 3.86
CA LEU A 34 -2.90 0.46 2.99
C LEU A 34 -2.01 1.59 3.51
N CYS A 35 -1.19 2.17 2.63
CA CYS A 35 -0.28 3.25 2.95
C CYS A 35 -0.45 4.38 1.93
N ASP A 36 -0.77 5.58 2.39
CA ASP A 36 -0.81 6.82 1.59
C ASP A 36 0.49 7.60 1.83
N GLY A 37 1.29 7.74 0.77
CA GLY A 37 2.52 8.53 0.80
C GLY A 37 2.22 10.02 0.77
N MET A 38 2.79 10.79 1.71
CA MET A 38 2.52 12.22 1.82
C MET A 38 2.87 12.99 0.53
N GLY A 39 1.86 13.56 -0.10
CA GLY A 39 2.04 14.54 -1.17
C GLY A 39 2.65 15.84 -0.67
N GLY A 40 3.56 16.43 -1.46
CA GLY A 40 4.28 17.66 -1.11
C GLY A 40 5.60 17.44 -0.37
N HIS A 41 5.94 16.19 -0.03
CA HIS A 41 7.25 15.77 0.44
C HIS A 41 7.96 14.93 -0.63
N LYS A 42 9.28 14.75 -0.52
CA LYS A 42 10.03 13.95 -1.49
C LYS A 42 9.68 12.46 -1.32
N ASN A 43 9.36 11.81 -2.44
CA ASN A 43 9.26 10.35 -2.58
C ASN A 43 8.19 9.72 -1.66
N GLY A 44 6.98 10.28 -1.62
CA GLY A 44 5.86 9.70 -0.85
C GLY A 44 5.57 8.26 -1.28
N ASP A 45 5.68 7.98 -2.58
CA ASP A 45 5.51 6.65 -3.17
C ASP A 45 6.55 5.61 -2.69
N TYR A 46 7.80 6.04 -2.51
CA TYR A 46 8.88 5.23 -1.96
C TYR A 46 8.67 4.96 -0.47
N ALA A 47 8.27 5.98 0.30
CA ALA A 47 7.96 5.84 1.72
C ALA A 47 6.80 4.85 1.94
N ALA A 48 5.70 4.97 1.18
CA ALA A 48 4.59 4.03 1.23
C ALA A 48 5.02 2.61 0.84
N SER A 49 5.95 2.46 -0.10
CA SER A 49 6.50 1.14 -0.50
C SER A 49 7.33 0.52 0.63
N ILE A 50 8.18 1.29 1.30
CA ILE A 50 8.95 0.82 2.46
C ILE A 50 8.02 0.35 3.57
N ALA A 51 6.97 1.12 3.89
CA ALA A 51 6.02 0.78 4.94
C ALA A 51 5.38 -0.61 4.72
N ILE A 52 4.99 -0.92 3.48
CA ILE A 52 4.48 -2.25 3.14
C ILE A 52 5.57 -3.32 3.22
N ASN A 53 6.76 -3.05 2.68
CA ASN A 53 7.85 -4.02 2.65
C ASN A 53 8.37 -4.39 4.05
N VAL A 54 8.34 -3.47 5.01
CA VAL A 54 8.70 -3.77 6.41
C VAL A 54 7.69 -4.75 7.04
N LEU A 55 6.45 -4.74 6.56
CA LEU A 55 5.38 -5.62 7.01
C LEU A 55 5.24 -6.88 6.14
N SER A 56 6.16 -7.13 5.20
CA SER A 56 6.22 -8.41 4.49
C SER A 56 7.09 -9.38 5.28
N TRP A 57 6.43 -10.24 6.04
CA TRP A 57 7.02 -11.32 6.84
C TRP A 57 7.10 -12.58 5.99
#